data_AF-A0A1V3WTI7-F1
#
_entry.id   AF-A0A1V3WTI7-F1
#
_cell.length_a   1.000
_cell.length_b   1.000
_cell.length_c   1.000
_cell.angle_alpha   90.00
_cell.angle_beta   90.00
_cell.angle_gamma   90.00
#
_symmetry.space_group_name_H-M   'P 1'
#
loop_
_entity.id
_entity.type
_entity.pdbx_description
1 polymer ?
#
loop_
_entity_poly.entity_id
_entity_poly.type
_entity_poly.pdbx_seq_one_letter_code
_entity_poly.pdbx_strand_id
1 'polypeptide(L)'
;MCLNHAVSDSYSGADFPAGLQRLDAAQALAFVRQRHGLDNGDLDRTHRQQAFLSSVMHDLQDSGTFTNLDRLDSLMAVARKDVVLSAGWDQDLFRRMGELAGGNVEFRTLPVVRYDNIDGQDVNIIDPAAIKAEVAAAIGTGAPAATTTTPAAKPDPSTVVDVVNAGSISGMASQVSSALRKHGYTAGQVRDRQAGDPSTSTIKYGTGTQTDAQNLASLLGVDTLKADPGLAPGHIQLTVDTDFAMPALDESQETSATTTSTGTTGTTGRPGRPGRPGRPRTSTTPITAAVLPAHTRRPITECRSTAVEFPV
;
A
#
# COMPACT_ATOMS: atom_id res chain seq x y z
N MET A 1 -23.77 1.67 -1.16
CA MET A 1 -22.37 2.09 -1.36
C MET A 1 -22.29 3.61 -1.37
N CYS A 2 -21.20 4.21 -0.91
CA CYS A 2 -20.98 5.64 -1.09
C CYS A 2 -19.80 5.88 -2.03
N LEU A 3 -20.01 6.73 -3.04
CA LEU A 3 -18.96 7.16 -3.96
C LEU A 3 -18.45 8.54 -3.57
N ASN A 4 -17.14 8.71 -3.45
CA ASN A 4 -16.55 10.03 -3.18
C ASN A 4 -16.59 10.93 -4.41
N HIS A 5 -16.44 10.34 -5.59
CA HIS A 5 -16.51 11.03 -6.88
C HIS A 5 -17.58 10.41 -7.79
N ALA A 6 -18.08 11.22 -8.74
CA ALA A 6 -18.96 10.70 -9.77
C ALA A 6 -18.17 9.75 -10.68
N VAL A 7 -18.85 8.72 -11.18
CA VAL A 7 -18.28 7.67 -12.02
C VAL A 7 -18.94 7.73 -13.39
N SER A 8 -18.13 7.70 -14.44
CA SER A 8 -18.60 7.58 -15.82
C SER A 8 -17.60 6.76 -16.63
N ASP A 9 -17.98 5.55 -17.05
CA ASP A 9 -17.18 4.68 -17.92
C ASP A 9 -18.08 4.05 -18.99
N SER A 10 -17.91 4.47 -20.25
CA SER A 10 -18.66 3.95 -21.38
C SER A 10 -18.38 2.48 -21.70
N TYR A 11 -17.23 1.93 -21.26
CA TYR A 11 -16.88 0.54 -21.50
C TYR A 11 -17.60 -0.42 -20.56
N SER A 12 -17.74 -0.03 -19.29
CA SER A 12 -18.48 -0.83 -18.30
C SER A 12 -19.97 -0.48 -18.24
N GLY A 13 -20.35 0.70 -18.73
CA GLY A 13 -21.70 1.25 -18.59
C GLY A 13 -21.97 1.89 -17.22
N ALA A 14 -20.92 2.14 -16.44
CA ALA A 14 -21.04 2.80 -15.14
C ALA A 14 -21.31 4.29 -15.34
N ASP A 15 -22.43 4.80 -14.82
CA ASP A 15 -22.77 6.21 -14.79
C ASP A 15 -23.49 6.51 -13.47
N PHE A 16 -22.75 7.07 -12.51
CA PHE A 16 -23.18 7.23 -11.14
C PHE A 16 -22.77 8.60 -10.58
N PRO A 17 -23.68 9.32 -9.91
CA PRO A 17 -23.31 10.52 -9.19
C PRO A 17 -22.45 10.19 -7.95
N ALA A 18 -21.71 11.18 -7.45
CA ALA A 18 -21.10 11.09 -6.12
C ALA A 18 -22.16 11.01 -5.01
N GLY A 19 -21.83 10.35 -3.91
CA GLY A 19 -22.64 10.21 -2.71
C GLY A 19 -23.16 8.80 -2.47
N LEU A 20 -24.08 8.68 -1.50
CA LEU A 20 -24.70 7.42 -1.13
C LEU A 20 -25.70 6.96 -2.18
N GLN A 21 -25.55 5.72 -2.63
CA GLN A 21 -26.42 5.12 -3.62
C GLN A 21 -26.64 3.62 -3.39
N ARG A 22 -27.81 3.16 -3.84
CA ARG A 22 -28.19 1.75 -3.93
C ARG A 22 -28.05 1.35 -5.39
N LEU A 23 -27.18 0.39 -5.67
CA LEU A 23 -27.03 -0.18 -7.01
C LEU A 23 -27.76 -1.50 -7.08
N ASP A 24 -28.43 -1.76 -8.20
CA ASP A 24 -28.89 -3.10 -8.56
C ASP A 24 -27.72 -3.99 -9.02
N ALA A 25 -28.02 -5.25 -9.35
CA ALA A 25 -27.00 -6.22 -9.75
C ALA A 25 -26.24 -5.82 -11.03
N ALA A 26 -26.93 -5.26 -12.03
CA ALA A 26 -26.31 -4.85 -13.29
C ALA A 26 -25.43 -3.61 -13.09
N GLN A 27 -25.92 -2.65 -12.32
CA GLN A 27 -25.18 -1.44 -11.94
C GLN A 27 -23.95 -1.78 -11.08
N ALA A 28 -24.08 -2.70 -10.11
CA ALA A 28 -22.96 -3.15 -9.31
C ALA A 28 -21.91 -3.86 -10.16
N LEU A 29 -22.33 -4.67 -11.14
CA LEU A 29 -21.41 -5.29 -12.10
C LEU A 29 -20.69 -4.25 -12.96
N ALA A 30 -21.40 -3.23 -13.46
CA ALA A 30 -20.80 -2.12 -14.19
C ALA A 30 -19.77 -1.37 -13.35
N PHE A 31 -20.08 -1.13 -12.07
CA PHE A 31 -19.18 -0.46 -11.12
C PHE A 31 -17.86 -1.23 -10.91
N VAL A 32 -17.91 -2.54 -10.65
CA VAL A 32 -16.68 -3.34 -10.40
C VAL A 32 -15.85 -3.61 -11.66
N ARG A 33 -16.47 -3.52 -12.84
CA ARG A 33 -15.81 -3.73 -14.14
C ARG A 33 -15.15 -2.49 -14.71
N GLN A 34 -15.36 -1.32 -14.10
CA GLN A 34 -14.73 -0.08 -14.55
C GLN A 34 -13.20 -0.21 -14.52
N ARG A 35 -12.56 0.22 -15.61
CA ARG A 35 -11.09 0.23 -15.74
C ARG A 35 -10.54 1.59 -16.18
N HIS A 36 -11.37 2.41 -16.83
CA HIS A 36 -10.95 3.66 -17.45
C HIS A 36 -11.32 4.85 -16.56
N GLY A 37 -10.48 5.89 -16.57
CA GLY A 37 -10.63 7.07 -15.71
C GLY A 37 -10.21 6.84 -14.26
N LEU A 38 -9.28 5.91 -14.02
CA LEU A 38 -8.68 5.63 -12.71
C LEU A 38 -7.20 6.00 -12.75
N ASP A 39 -6.74 6.86 -11.84
CA ASP A 39 -5.40 7.44 -11.85
C ASP A 39 -4.31 6.40 -11.56
N ASN A 40 -4.61 5.35 -10.77
CA ASN A 40 -3.70 4.24 -10.45
C ASN A 40 -4.09 2.92 -11.14
N GLY A 41 -4.94 2.97 -12.17
CA GLY A 41 -5.28 1.82 -13.02
C GLY A 41 -5.82 0.59 -12.27
N ASP A 42 -5.06 -0.51 -12.29
CA ASP A 42 -5.47 -1.82 -11.75
C ASP A 42 -5.69 -1.81 -10.22
N LEU A 43 -4.92 -0.99 -9.50
CA LEU A 43 -5.02 -0.86 -8.05
C LEU A 43 -6.31 -0.16 -7.62
N ASP A 44 -6.73 0.87 -8.35
CA ASP A 44 -8.01 1.54 -8.11
C ASP A 44 -9.19 0.60 -8.42
N ARG A 45 -9.04 -0.31 -9.40
CA ARG A 45 -10.04 -1.37 -9.62
C ARG A 45 -10.13 -2.29 -8.41
N THR A 46 -8.99 -2.67 -7.82
CA THR A 46 -8.96 -3.46 -6.58
C THR A 46 -9.72 -2.75 -5.45
N HIS A 47 -9.53 -1.45 -5.27
CA HIS A 47 -10.29 -0.67 -4.27
C HIS A 47 -11.79 -0.65 -4.52
N ARG A 48 -12.24 -0.55 -5.78
CA ARG A 48 -13.68 -0.65 -6.11
C ARG A 48 -14.26 -2.03 -5.81
N GLN A 49 -13.50 -3.10 -6.05
CA GLN A 49 -13.93 -4.46 -5.70
C GLN A 49 -14.03 -4.65 -4.18
N GLN A 50 -13.07 -4.11 -3.42
CA GLN A 50 -13.12 -4.07 -1.96
C GLN A 50 -14.37 -3.31 -1.50
N ALA A 51 -14.67 -2.15 -2.11
CA ALA A 51 -15.84 -1.35 -1.79
C ALA A 51 -17.18 -2.04 -2.07
N PHE A 52 -17.25 -2.78 -3.18
CA PHE A 52 -18.40 -3.62 -3.50
C PHE A 52 -18.58 -4.71 -2.42
N LEU A 53 -17.53 -5.44 -2.08
CA LEU A 53 -17.60 -6.52 -1.09
C LEU A 53 -17.97 -6.00 0.30
N SER A 54 -17.39 -4.88 0.74
CA SER A 54 -17.82 -4.19 1.97
C SER A 54 -19.29 -3.81 1.94
N SER A 55 -19.79 -3.27 0.82
CA SER A 55 -21.18 -2.86 0.68
C SER A 55 -22.14 -4.04 0.73
N VAL A 56 -21.77 -5.18 0.14
CA VAL A 56 -22.56 -6.43 0.21
C VAL A 56 -22.61 -6.95 1.63
N MET A 57 -21.46 -7.02 2.33
CA MET A 57 -21.42 -7.48 3.72
C MET A 57 -22.27 -6.60 4.64
N HIS A 58 -22.19 -5.28 4.46
CA HIS A 58 -23.01 -4.33 5.21
C HIS A 58 -24.51 -4.53 4.94
N ASP A 59 -24.92 -4.68 3.68
CA ASP A 59 -26.34 -4.90 3.34
C ASP A 59 -26.86 -6.24 3.88
N LEU A 60 -26.05 -7.30 3.87
CA LEU A 60 -26.40 -8.60 4.46
C LEU A 60 -26.53 -8.53 5.99
N GLN A 61 -25.71 -7.72 6.64
CA GLN A 61 -25.79 -7.47 8.08
C GLN A 61 -27.03 -6.64 8.43
N ASP A 62 -27.26 -5.53 7.73
CA ASP A 62 -28.42 -4.65 7.93
C ASP A 62 -29.74 -5.37 7.65
N SER A 63 -29.76 -6.26 6.65
CA SER A 63 -30.93 -7.09 6.36
C SER A 63 -31.11 -8.25 7.34
N GLY A 64 -30.22 -8.41 8.32
CA GLY A 64 -30.26 -9.49 9.31
C GLY A 64 -30.06 -10.88 8.71
N THR A 65 -29.44 -10.99 7.54
CA THR A 65 -29.26 -12.27 6.82
C THR A 65 -28.41 -13.23 7.63
N PHE A 66 -27.37 -12.75 8.32
CA PHE A 66 -26.52 -13.59 9.17
C PHE A 66 -27.24 -14.14 10.41
N THR A 67 -28.27 -13.44 10.90
CA THR A 67 -29.04 -13.83 12.09
C THR A 67 -30.33 -14.61 11.76
N ASN A 68 -30.67 -14.76 10.47
CA ASN A 68 -31.87 -15.45 10.02
C ASN A 68 -31.51 -16.72 9.23
N LEU A 69 -31.88 -17.89 9.77
CA LEU A 69 -31.57 -19.20 9.19
C LEU A 69 -32.05 -19.36 7.74
N ASP A 70 -33.30 -19.01 7.45
CA ASP A 70 -33.91 -19.22 6.13
C ASP A 70 -33.27 -18.33 5.05
N ARG A 71 -32.95 -17.08 5.41
CA ARG A 71 -32.26 -16.13 4.52
C ARG A 71 -30.83 -16.56 4.24
N LEU A 72 -30.11 -17.01 5.27
CA LEU A 72 -28.76 -17.52 5.12
C LEU A 72 -28.72 -18.77 4.24
N ASP A 73 -29.65 -19.71 4.43
CA ASP A 73 -29.72 -20.90 3.60
C ASP A 73 -30.04 -20.58 2.13
N SER A 74 -30.98 -19.64 1.91
CA SER A 74 -31.32 -19.15 0.56
C SER A 74 -30.12 -18.49 -0.13
N LEU A 75 -29.35 -17.68 0.59
CA LEU A 75 -28.12 -17.07 0.07
C LEU A 75 -27.09 -18.15 -0.31
N MET A 76 -26.88 -19.14 0.55
CA MET A 76 -25.96 -20.25 0.28
C MET A 76 -26.40 -21.09 -0.92
N ALA A 77 -27.71 -21.33 -1.07
CA ALA A 77 -28.25 -22.05 -2.21
C ALA A 77 -28.01 -21.32 -3.54
N VAL A 78 -28.06 -19.98 -3.53
CA VAL A 78 -27.69 -19.18 -4.71
C VAL A 78 -26.19 -19.23 -4.96
N ALA A 79 -25.35 -19.01 -3.93
CA ALA A 79 -23.90 -19.02 -4.07
C ALA A 79 -23.36 -20.35 -4.63
N ARG A 80 -23.92 -21.49 -4.21
CA ARG A 80 -23.52 -22.83 -4.70
C ARG A 80 -23.83 -23.09 -6.17
N LYS A 81 -24.62 -22.24 -6.84
CA LYS A 81 -24.86 -22.36 -8.30
C LYS A 81 -23.60 -21.99 -9.10
N ASP A 82 -22.82 -21.04 -8.58
CA ASP A 82 -21.69 -20.44 -9.28
C ASP A 82 -20.35 -20.62 -8.54
N VAL A 83 -20.36 -21.12 -7.30
CA VAL A 83 -19.18 -21.30 -6.44
C VAL A 83 -19.11 -22.72 -5.88
N VAL A 84 -17.95 -23.37 -6.01
CA VAL A 84 -17.65 -24.65 -5.37
C VAL A 84 -16.92 -24.39 -4.05
N LEU A 85 -17.50 -24.86 -2.95
CA LEU A 85 -16.92 -24.71 -1.62
C LEU A 85 -16.24 -26.00 -1.17
N SER A 86 -15.09 -25.87 -0.51
CA SER A 86 -14.42 -27.01 0.13
C SER A 86 -15.24 -27.57 1.29
N ALA A 87 -14.96 -28.82 1.68
CA ALA A 87 -15.55 -29.40 2.88
C ALA A 87 -15.24 -28.53 4.12
N GLY A 88 -16.22 -28.36 5.00
CA GLY A 88 -16.13 -27.51 6.20
C GLY A 88 -16.67 -26.09 6.04
N TRP A 89 -17.05 -25.66 4.83
CA TRP A 89 -17.77 -24.41 4.59
C TRP A 89 -19.29 -24.61 4.71
N ASP A 90 -19.75 -24.88 5.93
CA ASP A 90 -21.16 -25.12 6.27
C ASP A 90 -21.85 -23.89 6.89
N GLN A 91 -23.14 -24.00 7.18
CA GLN A 91 -23.92 -22.89 7.72
C GLN A 91 -23.37 -22.36 9.06
N ASP A 92 -22.75 -23.22 9.87
CA ASP A 92 -22.22 -22.84 11.18
C ASP A 92 -20.94 -22.01 11.04
N LEU A 93 -20.07 -22.33 10.08
CA LEU A 93 -18.93 -21.47 9.75
C LEU A 93 -19.39 -20.10 9.26
N PHE A 94 -20.40 -20.04 8.40
CA PHE A 94 -20.93 -18.77 7.89
C PHE A 94 -21.62 -17.92 8.97
N ARG A 95 -22.29 -18.55 9.95
CA ARG A 95 -22.80 -17.83 11.13
C ARG A 95 -21.67 -17.18 11.93
N ARG A 96 -20.61 -17.94 12.22
CA ARG A 96 -19.40 -17.42 12.90
C ARG A 96 -18.76 -16.28 12.10
N MET A 97 -18.70 -16.40 10.78
CA MET A 97 -18.23 -15.31 9.92
C MET A 97 -19.13 -14.08 10.00
N GLY A 98 -20.45 -14.25 10.05
CA GLY A 98 -21.39 -13.14 10.24
C GLY A 98 -21.20 -12.42 11.58
N GLU A 99 -20.94 -13.17 12.65
CA GLU A 99 -20.60 -12.60 13.96
C GLU A 99 -19.28 -11.81 13.92
N LEU A 100 -18.29 -12.28 13.16
CA LEU A 100 -17.00 -11.59 12.94
C LEU A 100 -17.11 -10.40 11.97
N ALA A 101 -18.01 -10.49 10.98
CA ALA A 101 -18.24 -9.46 9.97
C ALA A 101 -18.93 -8.22 10.55
N GLY A 102 -19.62 -8.37 11.69
CA GLY A 102 -20.03 -7.24 12.53
C GLY A 102 -18.87 -6.50 13.20
N GLY A 103 -17.63 -6.98 13.07
CA GLY A 103 -16.39 -6.33 13.47
C GLY A 103 -15.73 -5.52 12.33
N ASN A 104 -14.50 -5.04 12.57
CA ASN A 104 -13.72 -4.28 11.60
C ASN A 104 -13.15 -5.21 10.53
N VAL A 105 -13.87 -5.40 9.41
CA VAL A 105 -13.31 -6.05 8.21
C VAL A 105 -12.31 -5.10 7.56
N GLU A 106 -11.05 -5.53 7.46
CA GLU A 106 -9.99 -4.79 6.79
C GLU A 106 -9.66 -5.41 5.44
N PHE A 107 -9.51 -4.57 4.42
CA PHE A 107 -8.99 -4.97 3.12
C PHE A 107 -7.56 -4.47 2.97
N ARG A 108 -6.64 -5.38 2.64
CA ARG A 108 -5.23 -5.07 2.39
C ARG A 108 -4.85 -5.52 0.99
N THR A 109 -4.19 -4.65 0.25
CA THR A 109 -3.56 -4.99 -1.03
C THR A 109 -2.10 -5.32 -0.74
N LEU A 110 -1.62 -6.48 -1.22
CA LEU A 110 -0.23 -6.88 -1.00
C LEU A 110 0.74 -5.89 -1.69
N PRO A 111 1.90 -5.62 -1.08
CA PRO A 111 2.85 -4.64 -1.61
C PRO A 111 3.42 -5.09 -2.96
N VAL A 112 3.50 -4.13 -3.88
CA VAL A 112 4.19 -4.26 -5.16
C VAL A 112 5.38 -3.30 -5.15
N VAL A 113 6.56 -3.80 -5.50
CA VAL A 113 7.79 -2.99 -5.52
C VAL A 113 7.79 -2.06 -6.72
N ARG A 114 7.48 -2.61 -7.90
CA ARG A 114 7.33 -1.87 -9.15
C ARG A 114 6.57 -2.69 -10.19
N TYR A 115 6.14 -2.01 -11.24
CA TYR A 115 5.65 -2.62 -12.46
C TYR A 115 6.80 -2.88 -13.43
N ASP A 116 6.71 -3.97 -14.19
CA ASP A 116 7.70 -4.33 -15.20
C ASP A 116 7.02 -5.02 -16.40
N ASN A 117 7.74 -5.22 -17.49
CA ASN A 117 7.26 -5.98 -18.65
C ASN A 117 8.27 -7.07 -19.01
N ILE A 118 7.84 -8.33 -18.90
CA ILE A 118 8.67 -9.50 -19.23
C ILE A 118 7.99 -10.24 -20.39
N ASP A 119 8.71 -10.42 -21.49
CA ASP A 119 8.23 -11.09 -22.70
C ASP A 119 6.92 -10.51 -23.28
N GLY A 120 6.74 -9.19 -23.18
CA GLY A 120 5.54 -8.50 -23.67
C GLY A 120 4.34 -8.60 -22.74
N GLN A 121 4.50 -9.13 -21.53
CA GLN A 121 3.45 -9.23 -20.51
C GLN A 121 3.75 -8.30 -19.34
N ASP A 122 2.73 -7.60 -18.85
CA ASP A 122 2.85 -6.75 -17.67
C ASP A 122 2.93 -7.62 -16.41
N VAL A 123 3.94 -7.37 -15.58
CA VAL A 123 4.18 -8.10 -14.33
C VAL A 123 4.35 -7.14 -13.15
N ASN A 124 3.94 -7.62 -11.97
CA ASN A 124 4.20 -6.93 -10.71
C ASN A 124 5.43 -7.58 -10.07
N ILE A 125 6.48 -6.79 -9.87
CA ILE A 125 7.66 -7.24 -9.13
C ILE A 125 7.35 -7.12 -7.65
N ILE A 126 7.54 -8.21 -6.93
CA ILE A 126 7.21 -8.33 -5.50
C ILE A 126 8.46 -8.60 -4.67
N ASP A 127 8.37 -8.23 -3.40
CA ASP A 127 9.27 -8.72 -2.36
C ASP A 127 8.53 -9.81 -1.55
N PRO A 128 8.92 -11.09 -1.67
CA PRO A 128 8.31 -12.18 -0.92
C PRO A 128 8.42 -12.01 0.60
N ALA A 129 9.47 -11.37 1.12
CA ALA A 129 9.65 -11.13 2.54
C ALA A 129 8.66 -10.07 3.04
N ALA A 130 8.52 -8.95 2.32
CA ALA A 130 7.53 -7.93 2.61
C ALA A 130 6.10 -8.49 2.58
N ILE A 131 5.77 -9.33 1.59
CA ILE A 131 4.45 -9.99 1.51
C ILE A 131 4.22 -10.90 2.72
N LYS A 132 5.19 -11.73 3.10
CA LYS A 132 5.06 -12.61 4.28
C LYS A 132 4.87 -11.81 5.56
N ALA A 133 5.60 -10.70 5.71
CA ALA A 133 5.45 -9.81 6.85
C ALA A 133 4.06 -9.18 6.91
N GLU A 134 3.55 -8.68 5.77
CA GLU A 134 2.22 -8.08 5.66
C GLU A 134 1.12 -9.10 6.01
N VAL A 135 1.22 -10.33 5.47
CA VAL A 135 0.26 -11.40 5.77
C VAL A 135 0.30 -11.78 7.25
N ALA A 136 1.50 -11.95 7.82
CA ALA A 136 1.63 -12.31 9.24
C ALA A 136 1.08 -11.21 10.16
N ALA A 137 1.30 -9.94 9.83
CA ALA A 137 0.70 -8.81 10.53
C ALA A 137 -0.84 -8.84 10.44
N ALA A 138 -1.40 -9.12 9.26
CA ALA A 138 -2.84 -9.11 9.03
C ALA A 138 -3.60 -10.23 9.78
N ILE A 139 -3.02 -11.43 9.92
CA ILE A 139 -3.72 -12.58 10.52
C ILE A 139 -3.48 -12.75 12.03
N GLY A 140 -2.72 -11.83 12.66
CA GLY A 140 -2.49 -11.84 14.11
C GLY A 140 -1.67 -13.03 14.63
N THR A 141 -1.20 -13.93 13.76
CA THR A 141 -0.07 -14.80 14.09
C THR A 141 1.12 -13.88 14.15
N GLY A 142 1.47 -13.41 15.36
CA GLY A 142 2.54 -12.45 15.57
C GLY A 142 3.67 -12.69 14.57
N ALA A 143 4.01 -11.65 13.81
CA ALA A 143 5.06 -11.66 12.79
C ALA A 143 6.16 -12.64 13.22
N PRO A 144 6.66 -13.55 12.35
CA PRO A 144 7.79 -14.41 12.71
C PRO A 144 8.80 -13.49 13.35
N ALA A 145 9.02 -13.70 14.67
CA ALA A 145 9.39 -12.67 15.63
C ALA A 145 10.10 -11.55 14.89
N ALA A 146 9.43 -10.41 14.72
CA ALA A 146 10.07 -9.23 14.17
C ALA A 146 11.40 -9.16 14.89
N THR A 147 12.48 -9.51 14.19
CA THR A 147 13.80 -9.15 14.66
C THR A 147 13.67 -7.67 14.50
N THR A 148 13.36 -7.02 15.62
CA THR A 148 12.99 -5.63 15.71
C THR A 148 13.83 -4.92 14.67
N THR A 149 13.18 -4.45 13.60
CA THR A 149 13.74 -3.42 12.74
C THR A 149 13.81 -2.19 13.63
N THR A 150 14.81 -2.25 14.51
CA THR A 150 15.50 -1.09 15.00
C THR A 150 15.81 -0.32 13.72
N PRO A 151 15.39 0.95 13.59
CA PRO A 151 15.81 1.80 12.49
C PRO A 151 17.28 1.53 12.27
N ALA A 152 17.68 1.14 11.04
CA ALA A 152 19.04 0.69 10.74
C ALA A 152 20.01 1.58 11.52
N ALA A 153 20.58 1.03 12.59
CA ALA A 153 21.52 1.78 13.40
C ALA A 153 22.60 2.20 12.43
N LYS A 154 22.99 3.48 12.46
CA LYS A 154 24.06 4.01 11.61
C LYS A 154 25.21 2.98 11.63
N PRO A 155 25.64 2.46 10.46
CA PRO A 155 26.65 1.41 10.42
C PRO A 155 27.88 1.84 11.21
N ASP A 156 28.52 0.88 11.87
CA ASP A 156 29.74 1.19 12.61
C ASP A 156 30.75 1.78 11.61
N PRO A 157 31.34 2.97 11.88
CA PRO A 157 32.30 3.58 10.97
C PRO A 157 33.54 2.70 10.69
N SER A 158 33.81 1.73 11.57
CA SER A 158 34.87 0.73 11.40
C SER A 158 34.48 -0.46 10.53
N THR A 159 33.20 -0.62 10.17
CA THR A 159 32.73 -1.70 9.30
C THR A 159 33.05 -1.37 7.84
N VAL A 160 33.90 -2.20 7.24
CA VAL A 160 34.35 -2.08 5.85
C VAL A 160 33.56 -3.06 4.97
N VAL A 161 32.98 -2.55 3.87
CA VAL A 161 32.24 -3.38 2.90
C VAL A 161 33.04 -3.57 1.63
N ASP A 162 33.53 -4.79 1.42
CA ASP A 162 34.14 -5.25 0.19
C ASP A 162 33.05 -5.71 -0.79
N VAL A 163 33.01 -5.19 -2.01
CA VAL A 163 31.99 -5.51 -3.02
C VAL A 163 32.61 -6.30 -4.18
N VAL A 164 32.05 -7.48 -4.44
CA VAL A 164 32.50 -8.42 -5.47
C VAL A 164 31.46 -8.52 -6.59
N ASN A 165 31.86 -8.23 -7.82
CA ASN A 165 31.01 -8.41 -9.00
C ASN A 165 31.10 -9.85 -9.51
N ALA A 166 30.06 -10.64 -9.27
CA ALA A 166 29.88 -11.97 -9.85
C ALA A 166 29.01 -11.96 -11.11
N GLY A 167 28.35 -10.84 -11.40
CA GLY A 167 27.48 -10.68 -12.56
C GLY A 167 28.21 -10.31 -13.85
N SER A 168 27.48 -10.36 -14.97
CA SER A 168 27.98 -9.96 -16.29
C SER A 168 27.98 -8.44 -16.51
N ILE A 169 27.36 -7.67 -15.62
CA ILE A 169 27.25 -6.21 -15.73
C ILE A 169 28.54 -5.57 -15.22
N SER A 170 29.32 -4.99 -16.15
CA SER A 170 30.54 -4.27 -15.79
C SER A 170 30.24 -3.04 -14.94
N GLY A 171 30.98 -2.87 -13.85
CA GLY A 171 30.87 -1.69 -12.97
C GLY A 171 29.78 -1.76 -11.90
N MET A 172 28.99 -2.83 -11.83
CA MET A 172 27.93 -3.00 -10.83
C MET A 172 28.47 -2.88 -9.39
N ALA A 173 29.57 -3.57 -9.07
CA ALA A 173 30.17 -3.49 -7.74
C ALA A 173 30.62 -2.07 -7.36
N SER A 174 31.08 -1.27 -8.32
CA SER A 174 31.45 0.13 -8.11
C SER A 174 30.23 1.01 -7.83
N GLN A 175 29.12 0.76 -8.52
CA GLN A 175 27.85 1.47 -8.30
C GLN A 175 27.29 1.17 -6.91
N VAL A 176 27.28 -0.12 -6.53
CA VAL A 176 26.84 -0.58 -5.20
C VAL A 176 27.71 0.03 -4.10
N SER A 177 29.04 -0.06 -4.22
CA SER A 177 29.96 0.55 -3.27
C SER A 177 29.73 2.05 -3.10
N SER A 178 29.48 2.76 -4.20
CA SER A 178 29.22 4.21 -4.18
C SER A 178 27.94 4.58 -3.42
N ALA A 179 26.87 3.79 -3.56
CA ALA A 179 25.64 4.08 -2.83
C ALA A 179 25.74 3.68 -1.35
N LEU A 180 26.44 2.58 -1.01
CA LEU A 180 26.67 2.20 0.37
C LEU A 180 27.44 3.27 1.14
N ARG A 181 28.40 3.96 0.49
CA ARG A 181 29.07 5.12 1.06
C ARG A 181 28.12 6.27 1.39
N LYS A 182 27.15 6.56 0.52
CA LYS A 182 26.13 7.58 0.79
C LYS A 182 25.29 7.22 2.02
N HIS A 183 25.16 5.93 2.33
CA HIS A 183 24.43 5.40 3.49
C HIS A 183 25.32 5.14 4.71
N GLY A 184 26.55 5.66 4.71
CA GLY A 184 27.42 5.68 5.89
C GLY A 184 28.34 4.48 6.06
N TYR A 185 28.34 3.51 5.14
CA TYR A 185 29.28 2.40 5.17
C TYR A 185 30.67 2.83 4.68
N THR A 186 31.72 2.27 5.26
CA THR A 186 33.10 2.45 4.78
C THR A 186 33.34 1.52 3.59
N ALA A 187 33.71 2.09 2.43
CA ALA A 187 34.01 1.29 1.25
C ALA A 187 35.33 0.52 1.42
N GLY A 188 35.27 -0.78 1.15
CA GLY A 188 36.43 -1.66 1.03
C GLY A 188 36.85 -1.87 -0.42
N GLN A 189 37.35 -3.08 -0.69
CA GLN A 189 37.76 -3.52 -2.01
C GLN A 189 36.56 -3.65 -2.94
N VAL A 190 36.70 -3.14 -4.16
CA VAL A 190 35.76 -3.36 -5.26
C VAL A 190 36.49 -4.15 -6.34
N ARG A 191 36.00 -5.34 -6.65
CA ARG A 191 36.66 -6.24 -7.61
C ARG A 191 35.69 -7.17 -8.31
N ASP A 192 36.13 -7.78 -9.39
CA ASP A 192 35.42 -8.90 -10.01
C ASP A 192 35.65 -10.20 -9.22
N ARG A 193 34.77 -11.17 -9.44
CA ARG A 193 34.77 -12.49 -8.80
C ARG A 193 36.05 -13.28 -9.09
N GLN A 194 36.59 -13.91 -8.05
CA GLN A 194 37.72 -14.83 -8.11
C GLN A 194 37.29 -16.27 -7.79
N ALA A 195 38.16 -17.24 -8.07
CA ALA A 195 37.92 -18.64 -7.73
C ALA A 195 37.70 -18.81 -6.22
N GLY A 196 36.55 -19.37 -5.82
CA GLY A 196 36.15 -19.55 -4.43
C GLY A 196 35.09 -18.55 -3.93
N ASP A 197 34.83 -17.47 -4.66
CA ASP A 197 33.74 -16.56 -4.35
C ASP A 197 32.37 -17.14 -4.76
N PRO A 198 31.28 -16.77 -4.06
CA PRO A 198 29.92 -17.12 -4.47
C PRO A 198 29.59 -16.71 -5.91
N SER A 199 28.73 -17.49 -6.58
CA SER A 199 28.20 -17.14 -7.91
C SER A 199 26.92 -16.32 -7.86
N THR A 200 26.27 -16.31 -6.70
CA THR A 200 24.99 -15.67 -6.46
C THR A 200 25.14 -14.54 -5.45
N SER A 201 24.22 -13.60 -5.47
CA SER A 201 24.16 -12.50 -4.51
C SER A 201 24.20 -13.05 -3.09
N THR A 202 25.23 -12.68 -2.32
CA THR A 202 25.54 -13.25 -0.99
C THR A 202 26.30 -12.25 -0.13
N ILE A 203 25.94 -12.15 1.15
CA ILE A 203 26.68 -11.38 2.15
C ILE A 203 27.45 -12.34 3.06
N LYS A 204 28.77 -12.23 3.04
CA LYS A 204 29.64 -12.86 4.05
C LYS A 204 30.10 -11.83 5.06
N TYR A 205 30.19 -12.20 6.33
CA TYR A 205 30.58 -11.26 7.38
C TYR A 205 31.62 -11.86 8.33
N GLY A 206 32.59 -11.02 8.71
CA GLY A 206 33.65 -11.34 9.65
C GLY A 206 33.22 -11.14 11.10
N THR A 207 34.11 -11.44 12.04
CA THR A 207 33.84 -11.26 13.46
C THR A 207 33.54 -9.79 13.78
N GLY A 208 32.51 -9.55 14.61
CA GLY A 208 32.10 -8.21 15.05
C GLY A 208 31.16 -7.45 14.10
N THR A 209 30.85 -7.97 12.91
CA THR A 209 30.05 -7.25 11.88
C THR A 209 28.65 -7.81 11.64
N GLN A 210 28.20 -8.76 12.48
CA GLN A 210 26.94 -9.48 12.26
C GLN A 210 25.72 -8.54 12.16
N THR A 211 25.63 -7.55 13.04
CA THR A 211 24.53 -6.57 13.04
C THR A 211 24.54 -5.72 11.77
N ASP A 212 25.71 -5.24 11.34
CA ASP A 212 25.84 -4.42 10.14
C ASP A 212 25.59 -5.23 8.86
N ALA A 213 25.95 -6.52 8.86
CA ALA A 213 25.65 -7.44 7.77
C ALA A 213 24.15 -7.72 7.65
N GLN A 214 23.43 -7.83 8.77
CA GLN A 214 21.98 -7.95 8.80
C GLN A 214 21.30 -6.69 8.28
N ASN A 215 21.76 -5.51 8.72
CA ASN A 215 21.27 -4.24 8.21
C ASN A 215 21.52 -4.10 6.70
N LEU A 216 22.72 -4.48 6.23
CA LEU A 216 23.09 -4.45 4.82
C LEU A 216 22.23 -5.41 3.99
N ALA A 217 21.94 -6.60 4.52
CA ALA A 217 21.06 -7.57 3.88
C ALA A 217 19.64 -7.05 3.71
N SER A 218 19.08 -6.44 4.76
CA SER A 218 17.76 -5.80 4.70
C SER A 218 17.76 -4.60 3.73
N LEU A 219 18.84 -3.81 3.71
CA LEU A 219 18.96 -2.64 2.84
C LEU A 219 19.04 -3.04 1.35
N LEU A 220 19.72 -4.15 1.05
CA LEU A 220 19.99 -4.59 -0.32
C LEU A 220 19.06 -5.71 -0.82
N GLY A 221 18.17 -6.24 0.03
CA GLY A 221 17.31 -7.37 -0.32
C GLY A 221 18.08 -8.66 -0.59
N VAL A 222 19.19 -8.90 0.12
CA VAL A 222 20.02 -10.11 -0.04
C VAL A 222 19.75 -11.08 1.10
N ASP A 223 19.10 -12.21 0.79
CA ASP A 223 18.64 -13.17 1.82
C ASP A 223 19.75 -14.07 2.37
N THR A 224 20.88 -14.18 1.67
CA THR A 224 21.94 -15.14 1.97
C THR A 224 23.05 -14.51 2.80
N LEU A 225 22.96 -14.67 4.12
CA LEU A 225 24.02 -14.28 5.06
C LEU A 225 24.83 -15.48 5.52
N LYS A 226 26.16 -15.38 5.46
CA LYS A 226 27.07 -16.42 5.92
C LYS A 226 28.21 -15.86 6.76
N ALA A 227 28.38 -16.38 7.97
CA ALA A 227 29.57 -16.09 8.76
C ALA A 227 30.81 -16.67 8.07
N ASP A 228 31.85 -15.86 7.92
CA ASP A 228 33.14 -16.29 7.36
C ASP A 228 34.27 -15.92 8.33
N PRO A 229 34.75 -16.89 9.13
CA PRO A 229 35.87 -16.66 10.06
C PRO A 229 37.20 -16.32 9.36
N GLY A 230 37.31 -16.59 8.06
CA GLY A 230 38.49 -16.25 7.25
C GLY A 230 38.48 -14.80 6.74
N LEU A 231 37.36 -14.08 6.89
CA LEU A 231 37.26 -12.67 6.55
C LEU A 231 37.88 -11.82 7.68
N ALA A 232 38.54 -10.73 7.32
CA ALA A 232 39.17 -9.85 8.31
C ALA A 232 38.12 -9.35 9.33
N PRO A 233 38.48 -9.22 10.62
CA PRO A 233 37.58 -8.63 11.61
C PRO A 233 37.14 -7.23 11.18
N GLY A 234 35.86 -6.90 11.32
CA GLY A 234 35.32 -5.61 10.84
C GLY A 234 35.00 -5.56 9.34
N HIS A 235 35.19 -6.64 8.57
CA HIS A 235 34.86 -6.68 7.16
C HIS A 235 33.57 -7.45 6.85
N ILE A 236 32.86 -6.97 5.84
CA ILE A 236 31.73 -7.62 5.18
C ILE A 236 32.07 -7.75 3.69
N GLN A 237 31.88 -8.93 3.11
CA GLN A 237 31.99 -9.16 1.66
C GLN A 237 30.60 -9.33 1.07
N LEU A 238 30.20 -8.37 0.24
CA LEU A 238 28.97 -8.41 -0.56
C LEU A 238 29.32 -8.90 -1.97
N THR A 239 28.82 -10.07 -2.35
CA THR A 239 28.86 -10.54 -3.74
C THR A 239 27.53 -10.19 -4.41
N VAL A 240 27.58 -9.62 -5.62
CA VAL A 240 26.39 -9.30 -6.44
C VAL A 240 26.44 -10.07 -7.76
N ASP A 241 25.37 -10.77 -8.11
CA ASP A 241 25.26 -11.52 -9.36
C ASP A 241 24.59 -10.71 -10.48
N THR A 242 24.35 -11.35 -11.63
CA THR A 242 23.71 -10.71 -12.80
C THR A 242 22.27 -10.28 -12.51
N ASP A 243 21.58 -11.01 -11.64
CA ASP A 243 20.17 -10.78 -11.32
C ASP A 243 20.00 -9.78 -10.17
N PHE A 244 21.10 -9.30 -9.58
CA PHE A 244 21.10 -8.29 -8.53
C PHE A 244 20.54 -6.96 -9.06
N ALA A 245 19.35 -6.62 -8.58
CA ALA A 245 18.75 -5.32 -8.81
C ALA A 245 19.03 -4.41 -7.61
N MET A 246 19.72 -3.30 -7.86
CA MET A 246 20.00 -2.32 -6.82
C MET A 246 18.70 -1.67 -6.34
N PRO A 247 18.36 -1.74 -5.04
CA PRO A 247 17.16 -1.08 -4.52
C PRO A 247 17.30 0.44 -4.60
N ALA A 248 16.18 1.13 -4.75
CA ALA A 248 16.12 2.58 -4.60
C ALA A 248 16.42 2.93 -3.14
N LEU A 249 17.67 3.29 -2.88
CA LEU A 249 18.13 3.76 -1.58
C LEU A 249 17.69 5.22 -1.43
N ASP A 250 16.54 5.42 -0.77
CA ASP A 250 15.84 6.70 -0.68
C ASP A 250 16.75 7.82 -0.11
N GLU A 251 16.92 8.93 -0.83
CA GLU A 251 17.76 10.08 -0.46
C GLU A 251 17.08 11.02 0.59
N SER A 252 16.19 10.48 1.42
CA SER A 252 15.22 11.27 2.20
C SER A 252 15.52 11.37 3.69
N GLN A 253 16.78 11.57 4.13
CA GLN A 253 17.04 12.09 5.50
C GLN A 253 18.26 13.02 5.55
N GLU A 254 18.16 14.18 4.88
CA GLU A 254 18.87 15.36 5.35
C GLU A 254 18.03 16.09 6.41
N THR A 255 18.64 16.20 7.58
CA THR A 255 18.21 16.97 8.74
C THR A 255 18.21 18.46 8.40
N SER A 256 17.15 19.18 8.77
CA SER A 256 17.23 20.63 8.99
C SER A 256 16.53 20.98 10.29
N ALA A 257 17.27 20.84 11.38
CA ALA A 257 17.06 21.63 12.57
C ALA A 257 17.39 23.09 12.20
N THR A 258 16.38 23.95 12.11
CA THR A 258 16.57 25.40 12.17
C THR A 258 15.87 25.91 13.41
N THR A 259 16.65 26.09 14.47
CA THR A 259 16.32 26.94 15.60
C THR A 259 16.54 28.38 15.16
N THR A 260 15.47 29.14 14.96
CA THR A 260 15.57 30.61 14.86
C THR A 260 14.92 31.22 16.10
N SER A 261 15.79 31.63 17.02
CA SER A 261 15.50 32.66 18.00
C SER A 261 15.78 34.04 17.39
N THR A 262 15.32 35.11 18.06
CA THR A 262 15.43 36.55 17.72
C THR A 262 14.30 37.05 16.81
N GLY A 263 13.56 38.11 17.10
CA GLY A 263 13.56 39.04 18.21
C GLY A 263 12.53 40.11 17.88
N THR A 264 11.79 40.53 18.90
CA THR A 264 10.78 41.59 18.88
C THR A 264 11.40 42.92 18.43
N THR A 265 10.81 43.58 17.45
CA THR A 265 10.87 45.04 17.34
C THR A 265 9.60 45.54 16.65
N GLY A 266 8.83 46.37 17.38
CA GLY A 266 7.61 46.98 16.89
C GLY A 266 7.85 48.23 16.05
N THR A 267 6.87 48.62 15.24
CA THR A 267 6.63 49.97 14.71
C THR A 267 5.19 49.98 14.19
N THR A 268 4.19 50.41 14.98
CA THR A 268 3.51 51.72 14.96
C THR A 268 3.22 52.32 13.57
N GLY A 269 1.93 52.36 13.19
CA GLY A 269 1.43 53.16 12.06
C GLY A 269 -0.07 52.98 11.82
N ARG A 270 -0.87 53.95 12.27
CA ARG A 270 -2.35 53.98 12.38
C ARG A 270 -3.02 54.52 11.08
N PRO A 271 -4.32 54.88 11.02
CA PRO A 271 -5.35 54.19 10.23
C PRO A 271 -6.16 55.12 9.28
N GLY A 272 -7.16 54.57 8.56
CA GLY A 272 -8.30 55.37 8.09
C GLY A 272 -9.17 54.59 7.09
N ARG A 273 -10.30 54.00 7.50
CA ARG A 273 -11.67 54.56 7.70
C ARG A 273 -12.56 54.32 6.45
N PRO A 274 -13.89 54.23 6.62
CA PRO A 274 -14.72 53.21 5.97
C PRO A 274 -15.97 53.78 5.25
N GLY A 275 -16.76 52.89 4.66
CA GLY A 275 -18.17 53.15 4.30
C GLY A 275 -18.50 52.56 2.92
N ARG A 276 -19.69 52.03 2.65
CA ARG A 276 -20.93 51.82 3.41
C ARG A 276 -21.80 50.85 2.54
N PRO A 277 -22.93 50.34 3.04
CA PRO A 277 -23.60 49.14 2.53
C PRO A 277 -24.86 49.40 1.69
N GLY A 278 -25.26 48.37 0.93
CA GLY A 278 -26.62 47.85 0.85
C GLY A 278 -27.56 48.39 -0.24
N ARG A 279 -28.18 47.48 -1.01
CA ARG A 279 -29.63 47.20 -0.92
C ARG A 279 -30.08 46.04 -1.86
N PRO A 280 -31.29 45.47 -1.65
CA PRO A 280 -31.63 44.09 -2.03
C PRO A 280 -32.80 43.93 -3.03
N ARG A 281 -33.09 42.65 -3.33
CA ARG A 281 -34.35 42.02 -3.81
C ARG A 281 -34.85 42.42 -5.20
N THR A 282 -35.11 41.40 -6.01
CA THR A 282 -36.50 41.08 -6.44
C THR A 282 -36.63 39.61 -6.86
N SER A 283 -37.65 38.98 -6.27
CA SER A 283 -38.23 37.68 -6.56
C SER A 283 -39.10 37.72 -7.81
N THR A 284 -39.07 36.68 -8.65
CA THR A 284 -40.22 36.29 -9.49
C THR A 284 -40.15 34.78 -9.78
N THR A 285 -41.20 34.07 -9.37
CA THR A 285 -41.67 32.75 -9.82
C THR A 285 -43.20 32.90 -9.98
N PRO A 286 -43.96 32.01 -10.64
CA PRO A 286 -43.57 30.76 -11.31
C PRO A 286 -44.26 30.50 -12.68
N ILE A 287 -43.78 29.50 -13.42
CA ILE A 287 -44.65 28.69 -14.31
C ILE A 287 -44.29 27.21 -14.12
N THR A 288 -45.35 26.44 -13.87
CA THR A 288 -45.40 25.03 -13.49
C THR A 288 -45.08 24.10 -14.67
N ALA A 289 -44.15 23.17 -14.46
CA ALA A 289 -44.11 21.90 -15.20
C ALA A 289 -43.92 20.79 -14.17
N ALA A 290 -44.81 19.80 -14.19
CA ALA A 290 -44.77 18.65 -13.29
C ALA A 290 -43.48 17.86 -13.49
N VAL A 291 -42.64 17.82 -12.47
CA VAL A 291 -41.44 16.97 -12.41
C VAL A 291 -41.64 16.00 -11.25
N LEU A 292 -41.46 14.71 -11.56
CA LEU A 292 -41.42 13.59 -10.61
C LEU A 292 -40.51 13.93 -9.41
N PRO A 293 -40.79 13.40 -8.19
CA PRO A 293 -40.03 13.80 -7.01
C PRO A 293 -38.55 13.47 -7.19
N ALA A 294 -37.74 14.51 -7.24
CA ALA A 294 -36.30 14.43 -7.21
C ALA A 294 -35.87 13.62 -5.99
N HIS A 295 -35.08 12.58 -6.22
CA HIS A 295 -34.29 11.94 -5.17
C HIS A 295 -33.49 13.04 -4.45
N THR A 296 -33.84 13.28 -3.18
CA THR A 296 -33.09 14.11 -2.26
C THR A 296 -31.64 13.62 -2.24
N ARG A 297 -30.74 14.39 -2.88
CA ARG A 297 -29.29 14.20 -2.82
C ARG A 297 -28.87 14.33 -1.37
N ARG A 298 -28.49 13.21 -0.75
CA ARG A 298 -27.83 13.20 0.56
C ARG A 298 -26.38 13.66 0.37
N PRO A 299 -25.89 14.66 1.12
CA PRO A 299 -24.54 15.21 0.96
C PRO A 299 -23.46 14.19 1.36
N ILE A 300 -22.25 14.32 0.79
CA ILE A 300 -21.06 13.49 1.06
C ILE A 300 -20.77 13.34 2.56
N THR A 301 -21.18 14.31 3.38
CA THR A 301 -21.06 14.30 4.84
C THR A 301 -21.75 13.10 5.51
N GLU A 302 -22.78 12.52 4.87
CA GLU A 302 -23.52 11.37 5.41
C GLU A 302 -22.81 10.03 5.19
N CYS A 303 -21.83 9.99 4.27
CA CYS A 303 -21.06 8.78 4.00
C CYS A 303 -20.11 8.40 5.14
N ARG A 304 -19.66 9.36 5.94
CA ARG A 304 -18.76 9.13 7.09
C ARG A 304 -19.39 8.39 8.26
N SER A 305 -20.72 8.33 8.33
CA SER A 305 -21.41 7.76 9.50
C SER A 305 -21.88 6.32 9.30
N THR A 306 -21.79 5.76 8.09
CA THR A 306 -22.34 4.44 7.74
C THR A 306 -21.54 3.65 6.71
N ALA A 307 -20.53 4.24 6.06
CA ALA A 307 -19.80 3.56 4.99
C ALA A 307 -18.31 3.43 5.32
N VAL A 308 -17.73 2.31 4.91
CA VAL A 308 -16.29 2.16 4.71
C VAL A 308 -15.88 3.24 3.69
N GLU A 309 -15.09 4.22 4.14
CA GLU A 309 -14.65 5.37 3.35
C GLU A 309 -13.56 4.86 2.38
N PHE A 310 -13.85 4.79 1.08
CA PHE A 310 -12.86 4.38 0.07
C PHE A 310 -12.40 5.60 -0.71
N PRO A 311 -11.11 5.98 -0.66
CA PRO A 311 -10.58 7.02 -1.53
C PRO A 311 -10.56 6.50 -2.97
N VAL A 312 -11.63 6.76 -3.71
CA VAL A 312 -11.71 6.58 -5.17
C VAL A 312 -12.55 7.69 -5.78
#